data_AF-A0A9P4U7H1-F1
#
_entry.id   AF-A0A9P4U7H1-F1
#
_cell.length_a   1.000
_cell.length_b   1.000
_cell.length_c   1.000
_cell.angle_alpha   90.00
_cell.angle_beta   90.00
_cell.angle_gamma   90.00
#
_symmetry.space_group_name_H-M   'P 1'
#
loop_
_entity.id
_entity.type
_entity.pdbx_description
1 polymer ?
#
loop_
_entity_poly.entity_id
_entity_poly.type
_entity_poly.pdbx_seq_one_letter_code
_entity_poly.pdbx_strand_id
1 'polypeptide(L)'
;MQFLNSVFLISLLSTSLVSALAPRSSVNGPCTGAGGAPGVCISTSSCSNGGGSFISNACPGTAADVKCCVKTKCASGGSCKWTSQCGGTTQSGLCPGPSNFKCCTPTSGGGTLPGLNSVQTRNTRAIIARTKKDFAASQRKRACYVAITTAFQESSIC
;
A
#
# COMPACT_ATOMS: atom_id res chain seq x y z
N MET A 1 3.16 -9.87 -74.35
CA MET A 1 3.38 -10.89 -73.31
C MET A 1 4.55 -10.38 -72.47
N GLN A 2 4.28 -9.76 -71.32
CA GLN A 2 4.51 -10.32 -69.97
C GLN A 2 6.02 -10.60 -69.76
N PHE A 3 6.77 -10.04 -68.80
CA PHE A 3 6.48 -9.97 -67.36
C PHE A 3 7.32 -8.84 -66.70
N LEU A 4 6.66 -7.75 -66.29
CA LEU A 4 7.09 -6.99 -65.11
C LEU A 4 6.47 -7.67 -63.88
N ASN A 5 7.16 -7.57 -62.73
CA ASN A 5 6.68 -7.88 -61.38
C ASN A 5 6.49 -9.37 -61.03
N SER A 6 7.48 -10.00 -60.37
CA SER A 6 7.19 -11.00 -59.32
C SER A 6 8.41 -11.40 -58.48
N VAL A 7 9.25 -10.45 -58.06
CA VAL A 7 10.23 -10.68 -56.96
C VAL A 7 9.76 -9.94 -55.73
N PHE A 8 8.52 -10.24 -55.33
CA PHE A 8 7.95 -9.89 -54.05
C PHE A 8 7.24 -11.15 -53.56
N LEU A 9 7.42 -11.47 -52.27
CA LEU A 9 6.84 -12.63 -51.57
C LEU A 9 7.63 -13.91 -51.93
N ILE A 10 8.55 -14.42 -51.11
CA ILE A 10 8.24 -15.12 -49.87
C ILE A 10 9.44 -14.97 -48.91
N SER A 11 9.38 -14.02 -47.98
CA SER A 11 10.14 -14.13 -46.73
C SER A 11 9.10 -14.43 -45.65
N LEU A 12 9.02 -15.69 -45.26
CA LEU A 12 8.13 -16.19 -44.21
C LEU A 12 8.48 -15.49 -42.90
N LEU A 13 7.75 -14.42 -42.58
CA LEU A 13 7.67 -13.88 -41.23
C LEU A 13 6.94 -14.90 -40.36
N SER A 14 7.68 -15.83 -39.77
CA SER A 14 7.24 -16.62 -38.63
C SER A 14 7.16 -15.69 -37.42
N THR A 15 6.10 -14.88 -37.32
CA THR A 15 5.78 -14.14 -36.10
C THR A 15 5.22 -15.12 -35.08
N SER A 16 6.11 -15.68 -34.26
CA SER A 16 5.73 -16.42 -33.07
C SER A 16 4.90 -15.51 -32.17
N LEU A 17 3.59 -15.76 -32.11
CA LEU A 17 2.71 -15.18 -31.10
C LEU A 17 3.14 -15.76 -29.74
N VAL A 18 4.11 -15.12 -29.09
CA VAL A 18 4.43 -15.36 -27.69
C VAL A 18 3.22 -14.89 -26.91
N SER A 19 2.30 -15.81 -26.63
CA SER A 19 1.22 -15.60 -25.67
C SER A 19 1.89 -15.47 -24.31
N ALA A 20 2.13 -14.23 -23.88
CA ALA A 20 2.55 -13.97 -22.51
C ALA A 20 1.44 -14.47 -21.59
N LEU A 21 1.69 -15.58 -20.87
CA LEU A 21 0.82 -15.99 -19.77
C LEU A 21 0.91 -14.89 -18.70
N ALA A 22 0.00 -13.94 -18.76
CA ALA A 22 -0.16 -13.00 -17.66
C ALA A 22 -0.44 -13.82 -16.38
N PRO A 23 0.26 -13.55 -15.26
CA PRO A 23 0.00 -14.23 -14.02
C PRO A 23 -1.47 -14.03 -13.67
N ARG A 24 -2.25 -15.11 -13.61
CA ARG A 24 -3.68 -15.04 -13.29
C ARG A 24 -3.81 -14.68 -11.81
N SER A 25 -4.45 -13.56 -11.53
CA SER A 25 -4.92 -13.24 -10.19
C SER A 25 -6.11 -14.12 -9.83
N SER A 26 -6.23 -14.43 -8.54
CA SER A 26 -7.37 -15.16 -8.00
C SER A 26 -8.34 -14.19 -7.32
N VAL A 27 -9.64 -14.53 -7.36
CA VAL A 27 -10.62 -13.86 -6.50
C VAL A 27 -10.25 -14.12 -5.04
N ASN A 28 -10.31 -13.09 -4.20
CA ASN A 28 -9.76 -13.07 -2.84
C ASN A 28 -8.24 -13.27 -2.76
N GLY A 29 -7.52 -13.10 -3.86
CA GLY A 29 -6.05 -13.12 -3.89
C GLY A 29 -5.44 -11.76 -3.52
N PRO A 30 -4.14 -11.76 -3.15
CA PRO A 30 -3.40 -10.52 -2.93
C PRO A 30 -3.21 -9.76 -4.25
N CYS A 31 -3.23 -8.44 -4.15
CA CYS A 31 -2.84 -7.54 -5.23
C CYS A 31 -2.11 -6.33 -4.66
N THR A 32 -1.41 -5.61 -5.53
CA THR A 32 -0.67 -4.41 -5.17
C THR A 32 -1.36 -3.20 -5.81
N GLY A 33 -1.83 -2.29 -4.97
CA GLY A 33 -2.42 -1.04 -5.37
C GLY A 33 -1.41 0.05 -5.70
N ALA A 34 -1.92 1.25 -5.98
CA ALA A 34 -1.13 2.43 -6.31
C ALA A 34 -0.18 2.77 -5.15
N GLY A 35 1.07 3.06 -5.49
CA GLY A 35 2.11 3.34 -4.49
C GLY A 35 2.54 2.13 -3.65
N GLY A 36 2.26 0.90 -4.10
CA GLY A 36 2.69 -0.32 -3.39
C GLY A 36 1.78 -0.73 -2.23
N ALA A 37 0.58 -0.14 -2.12
CA ALA A 37 -0.35 -0.45 -1.05
C ALA A 37 -0.89 -1.89 -1.17
N PRO A 38 -0.88 -2.69 -0.09
CA PRO A 38 -1.43 -4.04 -0.14
C PRO A 38 -2.95 -3.99 -0.35
N GLY A 39 -3.44 -4.82 -1.25
CA GLY A 39 -4.86 -4.94 -1.58
C GLY A 39 -5.31 -6.38 -1.75
N VAL A 40 -6.59 -6.51 -2.11
CA VAL A 40 -7.24 -7.79 -2.39
C VAL A 40 -8.08 -7.71 -3.66
N CYS A 41 -8.04 -8.74 -4.50
CA CYS A 41 -8.90 -8.86 -5.68
C CYS A 41 -10.32 -9.28 -5.29
N ILE A 42 -11.26 -8.32 -5.30
CA ILE A 42 -12.69 -8.56 -5.00
C ILE A 42 -13.58 -7.75 -5.96
N SER A 43 -14.88 -8.01 -5.95
CA SER A 43 -15.82 -7.22 -6.75
C SER A 43 -15.81 -5.75 -6.33
N THR A 44 -15.98 -4.85 -7.30
CA THR A 44 -16.08 -3.39 -7.07
C THR A 44 -17.17 -3.04 -6.08
N SER A 45 -18.30 -3.75 -6.11
CA SER A 45 -19.40 -3.59 -5.15
C SER A 45 -18.95 -3.89 -3.72
N SER A 46 -18.27 -5.01 -3.50
CA SER A 46 -17.73 -5.39 -2.18
C SER A 46 -16.69 -4.38 -1.69
N CYS A 47 -15.84 -3.88 -2.60
CA CYS A 47 -14.84 -2.88 -2.26
C CYS A 47 -15.48 -1.55 -1.82
N SER A 48 -16.45 -1.04 -2.60
CA SER A 48 -17.15 0.21 -2.31
C SER A 48 -17.98 0.11 -1.02
N ASN A 49 -18.69 -1.01 -0.81
CA ASN A 49 -19.44 -1.26 0.43
C ASN A 49 -18.51 -1.33 1.65
N GLY A 50 -17.29 -1.86 1.46
CA GLY A 50 -16.25 -1.86 2.47
C GLY A 50 -15.56 -0.50 2.68
N GLY A 51 -15.91 0.54 1.92
CA GLY A 51 -15.26 1.86 1.97
C GLY A 51 -13.81 1.86 1.47
N GLY A 52 -13.46 0.93 0.57
CA GLY A 52 -12.17 0.88 -0.10
C GLY A 52 -12.16 1.66 -1.42
N SER A 53 -10.99 1.76 -2.03
CA SER A 53 -10.78 2.25 -3.39
C SER A 53 -10.24 1.12 -4.25
N PHE A 54 -10.60 1.06 -5.53
CA PHE A 54 -10.17 -0.01 -6.42
C PHE A 54 -9.32 0.51 -7.58
N ILE A 55 -8.43 -0.35 -8.08
CA ILE A 55 -7.58 -0.06 -9.24
C ILE A 55 -7.80 -1.14 -10.30
N SER A 56 -8.02 -0.68 -11.53
CA SER A 56 -8.19 -1.54 -12.71
C SER A 56 -6.84 -2.15 -13.13
N ASN A 57 -6.87 -3.28 -13.83
CA ASN A 57 -5.69 -4.00 -14.35
C ASN A 57 -4.72 -4.57 -13.30
N ALA A 58 -4.99 -4.42 -12.01
CA ALA A 58 -4.20 -5.00 -10.93
C ALA A 58 -4.65 -6.42 -10.52
N CYS A 59 -5.71 -6.94 -11.15
CA CYS A 59 -6.17 -8.33 -11.02
C CYS A 59 -6.37 -8.94 -12.43
N PRO A 60 -5.30 -9.23 -13.17
CA PRO A 60 -5.41 -9.83 -14.51
C PRO A 60 -5.98 -11.25 -14.44
N GLY A 61 -6.84 -11.59 -15.40
CA GLY A 61 -7.43 -12.94 -15.51
C GLY A 61 -8.63 -13.21 -14.60
N THR A 62 -9.13 -12.20 -13.87
CA THR A 62 -10.42 -12.26 -13.15
C THR A 62 -11.55 -11.60 -13.94
N ALA A 63 -12.79 -11.75 -13.47
CA ALA A 63 -13.96 -11.06 -14.05
C ALA A 63 -13.79 -9.53 -14.08
N ALA A 64 -14.46 -8.85 -15.00
CA ALA A 64 -14.29 -7.41 -15.23
C ALA A 64 -14.70 -6.54 -14.04
N ASP A 65 -15.59 -7.04 -13.20
CA ASP A 65 -16.03 -6.42 -11.95
C ASP A 65 -15.09 -6.69 -10.77
N VAL A 66 -14.14 -7.62 -10.91
CA VAL A 66 -13.12 -7.91 -9.90
C VAL A 66 -11.92 -7.00 -10.11
N LYS A 67 -11.64 -6.15 -9.12
CA LYS A 67 -10.55 -5.17 -9.14
C LYS A 67 -9.73 -5.25 -7.87
N CYS A 68 -8.53 -4.66 -7.91
CA CYS A 68 -7.68 -4.63 -6.73
C CYS A 68 -8.22 -3.59 -5.75
N CYS A 69 -8.86 -4.06 -4.68
CA CYS A 69 -9.39 -3.23 -3.62
C CYS A 69 -8.32 -2.91 -2.59
N VAL A 70 -8.15 -1.63 -2.29
CA VAL A 70 -7.20 -1.09 -1.32
C VAL A 70 -7.97 -0.25 -0.32
N LYS A 71 -7.72 -0.46 0.96
CA LYS A 71 -8.31 0.36 2.02
C LYS A 71 -7.22 0.77 3.00
N THR A 72 -6.71 1.98 2.83
CA THR A 72 -5.60 2.52 3.62
C THR A 72 -6.01 3.01 5.01
N LYS A 73 -7.31 3.16 5.26
CA LYS A 73 -7.85 3.59 6.55
C LYS A 73 -8.87 2.58 7.06
N CYS A 74 -8.62 2.03 8.24
CA CYS A 74 -9.55 1.22 9.00
C CYS A 74 -9.32 1.48 10.50
N ALA A 75 -10.36 1.38 11.33
CA ALA A 75 -10.31 1.73 12.74
C ALA A 75 -9.67 3.12 13.01
N SER A 76 -9.26 3.39 14.26
CA SER A 76 -8.61 4.63 14.67
C SER A 76 -7.11 4.69 14.27
N GLY A 77 -6.83 4.62 12.97
CA GLY A 77 -5.48 4.79 12.41
C GLY A 77 -4.78 3.50 11.97
N GLY A 78 -5.53 2.44 11.70
CA GLY A 78 -5.04 1.23 11.04
C GLY A 78 -5.14 1.30 9.52
N SER A 79 -4.52 0.32 8.86
CA SER A 79 -4.59 0.11 7.41
C SER A 79 -4.91 -1.35 7.11
N CYS A 80 -5.67 -1.63 6.05
CA CYS A 80 -5.97 -3.00 5.67
C CYS A 80 -4.74 -3.66 5.04
N LYS A 81 -4.32 -4.79 5.59
CA LYS A 81 -3.16 -5.55 5.13
C LYS A 81 -3.44 -7.04 5.28
N TRP A 82 -2.70 -7.85 4.54
CA TRP A 82 -2.66 -9.29 4.80
C TRP A 82 -2.09 -9.54 6.20
N THR A 83 -2.62 -10.54 6.90
CA THR A 83 -2.16 -10.93 8.24
C THR A 83 -0.65 -11.14 8.31
N SER A 84 -0.05 -11.76 7.27
CA SER A 84 1.39 -11.94 7.14
C SER A 84 2.20 -10.64 7.01
N GLN A 85 1.56 -9.54 6.60
CA GLN A 85 2.17 -8.22 6.40
C GLN A 85 1.85 -7.23 7.53
N CYS A 86 1.16 -7.70 8.58
CA CYS A 86 0.81 -6.89 9.73
C CYS A 86 1.84 -7.07 10.85
N GLY A 87 2.63 -6.03 11.12
CA GLY A 87 3.52 -5.97 12.29
C GLY A 87 2.84 -5.47 13.57
N GLY A 88 1.51 -5.42 13.60
CA GLY A 88 0.72 -4.80 14.64
C GLY A 88 -0.42 -5.67 15.16
N THR A 89 -1.43 -5.05 15.77
CA THR A 89 -2.66 -5.76 16.15
C THR A 89 -3.58 -5.89 14.94
N THR A 90 -4.15 -7.08 14.74
CA THR A 90 -5.10 -7.32 13.66
C THR A 90 -6.54 -7.28 14.18
N GLN A 91 -7.44 -6.65 13.43
CA GLN A 91 -8.88 -6.62 13.68
C GLN A 91 -9.63 -7.16 12.46
N SER A 92 -10.52 -8.12 12.71
CA SER A 92 -11.35 -8.76 11.68
C SER A 92 -12.58 -7.90 11.36
N GLY A 93 -13.16 -8.07 10.17
CA GLY A 93 -14.45 -7.46 9.79
C GLY A 93 -14.41 -5.98 9.39
N LEU A 94 -13.25 -5.33 9.49
CA LEU A 94 -13.09 -3.91 9.14
C LEU A 94 -12.52 -3.67 7.72
N CYS A 95 -12.07 -4.73 7.07
CA CYS A 95 -11.50 -4.71 5.73
C CYS A 95 -12.30 -5.64 4.82
N PRO A 96 -12.59 -5.23 3.58
CA PRO A 96 -13.37 -6.05 2.65
C PRO A 96 -12.54 -7.24 2.15
N GLY A 97 -13.20 -8.36 1.84
CA GLY A 97 -12.56 -9.57 1.32
C GLY A 97 -12.38 -10.68 2.38
N PRO A 98 -11.37 -11.54 2.22
CA PRO A 98 -11.24 -12.76 3.01
C PRO A 98 -10.78 -12.48 4.44
N SER A 99 -10.95 -13.48 5.31
CA SER A 99 -10.58 -13.42 6.72
C SER A 99 -9.11 -13.06 6.98
N ASN A 100 -8.22 -13.30 6.03
CA ASN A 100 -6.78 -13.01 6.12
C ASN A 100 -6.42 -11.56 5.73
N PHE A 101 -7.33 -10.81 5.13
CA PHE A 101 -7.14 -9.38 4.85
C PHE A 101 -7.79 -8.59 5.98
N LYS A 102 -6.98 -8.22 6.97
CA LYS A 102 -7.46 -7.66 8.25
C LYS A 102 -7.03 -6.21 8.40
N CYS A 103 -7.72 -5.50 9.29
CA CYS A 103 -7.29 -4.16 9.68
C CYS A 103 -6.07 -4.29 10.58
N CYS A 104 -4.93 -3.81 10.10
CA CYS A 104 -3.69 -3.77 10.84
C CYS A 104 -3.57 -2.40 11.52
N THR A 105 -3.81 -2.35 12.81
CA THR A 105 -3.52 -1.16 13.62
C THR A 105 -2.08 -1.23 14.11
N PRO A 106 -1.31 -0.12 14.06
CA PRO A 106 -0.01 -0.11 14.69
C PRO A 106 -0.19 -0.47 16.17
N THR A 107 0.54 -1.48 16.66
CA THR A 107 0.67 -1.67 18.11
C THR A 107 1.16 -0.35 18.66
N SER A 108 0.52 0.18 19.68
CA SER A 108 0.77 1.51 20.27
C SER A 108 2.27 1.77 20.54
N GLY A 109 3.05 2.17 19.53
CA GLY A 109 4.50 2.31 19.61
C GLY A 109 5.25 1.87 18.36
N GLY A 110 5.47 2.79 17.41
CA GLY A 110 6.54 2.62 16.41
C GLY A 110 6.11 2.96 15.00
N GLY A 111 6.49 4.15 14.53
CA GLY A 111 6.65 4.32 13.08
C GLY A 111 7.82 3.45 12.64
N THR A 112 7.68 2.74 11.53
CA THR A 112 8.73 1.88 10.95
C THR A 112 9.79 2.72 10.22
N LEU A 113 10.41 3.67 10.92
CA LEU A 113 11.59 4.36 10.41
C LEU A 113 12.80 3.45 10.62
N PRO A 114 13.52 3.05 9.56
CA PRO A 114 14.74 2.26 9.69
C PRO A 114 15.74 2.96 10.62
N GLY A 115 16.28 2.22 11.59
CA GLY A 115 17.21 2.76 12.60
C GLY A 115 16.55 3.31 13.87
N LEU A 116 15.22 3.31 13.98
CA LEU A 116 14.51 3.74 15.18
C LEU A 116 14.14 2.55 16.09
N ASN A 117 14.62 2.55 17.33
CA ASN A 117 14.27 1.52 18.32
C ASN A 117 13.05 1.92 19.19
N SER A 118 12.63 1.00 20.08
CA SER A 118 11.46 1.20 20.96
C SER A 118 11.62 2.38 21.94
N VAL A 119 12.87 2.70 22.35
CA VAL A 119 13.19 3.83 23.22
C VAL A 119 13.06 5.15 22.46
N GLN A 120 13.68 5.24 21.29
CA GLN A 120 13.57 6.43 20.44
C GLN A 120 12.11 6.70 20.06
N THR A 121 11.36 5.65 19.72
CA THR A 121 9.91 5.72 19.47
C THR A 121 9.13 6.27 20.67
N ARG A 122 9.43 5.82 21.89
CA ARG A 122 8.77 6.28 23.12
C ARG A 122 9.02 7.76 23.36
N ASN A 123 10.27 8.19 23.20
CA ASN A 123 10.67 9.59 23.39
C ASN A 123 10.02 10.51 22.34
N THR A 124 10.02 10.10 21.06
CA THR A 124 9.30 10.84 20.01
C THR A 124 7.80 10.96 20.32
N ARG A 125 7.17 9.90 20.84
CA ARG A 125 5.75 9.96 21.25
C ARG A 125 5.51 10.94 22.39
N ALA A 126 6.40 10.99 23.38
CA ALA A 126 6.30 11.95 24.47
C ALA A 126 6.39 13.40 23.97
N ILE A 127 7.33 13.68 23.06
CA ILE A 127 7.49 15.00 22.42
C ILE A 127 6.24 15.38 21.62
N ILE A 128 5.69 14.45 20.84
CA ILE A 128 4.45 14.69 20.06
C ILE A 128 3.27 14.97 20.99
N ALA A 129 3.12 14.21 22.07
CA ALA A 129 2.02 14.37 23.03
C ALA A 129 2.06 15.74 23.70
N ARG A 130 3.25 16.17 24.17
CA ARG A 130 3.47 17.51 24.74
C ARG A 130 3.23 18.60 23.72
N THR A 131 3.79 18.46 22.52
CA THR A 131 3.57 19.43 21.44
C THR A 131 2.09 19.62 21.10
N LYS A 132 1.30 18.53 21.11
CA LYS A 132 -0.15 18.62 20.86
C LYS A 132 -0.92 19.27 22.00
N LYS A 133 -0.48 19.08 23.24
CA LYS A 133 -1.10 19.62 24.46
C LYS A 133 -0.80 21.11 24.61
N ASP A 134 0.45 21.49 24.38
CA ASP A 134 0.97 22.80 24.76
C ASP A 134 0.93 23.81 23.59
N PHE A 135 0.79 23.34 22.34
CA PHE A 135 0.81 24.21 21.16
C PHE A 135 -0.40 24.03 20.24
N ALA A 136 -0.91 25.17 19.75
CA ALA A 136 -1.92 25.23 18.70
C ALA A 136 -1.45 24.53 17.41
N ALA A 137 -2.39 24.00 16.63
CA ALA A 137 -2.09 23.20 15.43
C ALA A 137 -1.14 23.89 14.43
N SER A 138 -1.24 25.23 14.31
CA SER A 138 -0.37 26.05 13.45
C SER A 138 1.10 26.07 13.89
N GLN A 139 1.39 25.85 15.17
CA GLN A 139 2.73 25.94 15.75
C GLN A 139 3.39 24.58 15.98
N ARG A 140 2.63 23.47 15.86
CA ARG A 140 3.12 22.12 16.19
C ARG A 140 4.36 21.70 15.41
N LYS A 141 4.46 22.07 14.11
CA LYS A 141 5.65 21.75 13.29
C LYS A 141 6.90 22.46 13.82
N ARG A 142 6.78 23.74 14.14
CA ARG A 142 7.89 24.56 14.67
C ARG A 142 8.30 24.09 16.06
N ALA A 143 7.33 23.80 16.92
CA ALA A 143 7.59 23.27 18.27
C ALA A 143 8.29 21.90 18.23
N CYS A 144 7.87 21.00 17.33
CA CYS A 144 8.52 19.71 17.15
C CYS A 144 9.97 19.87 16.66
N TYR A 145 10.23 20.77 15.71
CA TYR A 145 11.57 21.04 15.21
C TYR A 145 12.50 21.55 16.30
N VAL A 146 12.05 22.55 17.09
CA VAL A 146 12.83 23.09 18.23
C VAL A 146 13.14 22.00 19.26
N ALA A 147 12.16 21.17 19.62
CA ALA A 147 12.36 20.08 20.57
C ALA A 147 13.43 19.08 20.10
N ILE A 148 13.46 18.78 18.80
CA ILE A 148 14.47 17.89 18.22
C ILE A 148 15.85 18.56 18.23
N THR A 149 15.96 19.82 17.81
CA THR A 149 17.25 20.53 17.79
C THR A 149 17.84 20.73 19.18
N THR A 150 17.01 21.01 20.18
CA THR A 150 17.44 21.10 21.58
C THR A 150 17.90 19.73 22.08
N ALA A 151 17.17 18.65 21.79
CA ALA A 151 17.60 17.31 22.18
C ALA A 151 18.97 16.93 21.57
N PHE A 152 19.27 17.33 20.32
CA PHE A 152 20.59 17.14 19.72
C PHE A 152 21.69 17.95 20.42
N GLN A 153 21.42 19.21 20.75
CA GLN A 153 22.35 20.07 21.49
C GLN A 153 22.67 19.51 22.87
N GLU A 154 21.65 19.11 23.63
CA GLU A 154 21.79 18.58 24.99
C GLU A 154 22.46 17.19 25.03
N SER A 155 22.37 16.42 23.94
CA SER A 155 22.98 15.09 23.85
C SER A 155 24.45 15.13 23.41
N SER A 156 24.99 16.30 23.06
CA SER A 156 26.36 16.46 22.54
C SER A 156 26.68 15.51 21.36
N ILE A 157 25.68 15.24 20.51
CA ILE A 157 25.80 14.38 19.32
C ILE A 157 26.37 15.15 18.11
N CYS A 158 26.61 16.45 18.26
CA CYS A 158 27.26 17.32 17.27
C CYS A 158 28.54 17.94 17.85
#